data_AF-A0A1B6IVD3-F1
#
_entry.id   AF-A0A1B6IVD3-F1
#
_cell.length_a   1.000
_cell.length_b   1.000
_cell.length_c   1.000
_cell.angle_alpha   90.00
_cell.angle_beta   90.00
_cell.angle_gamma   90.00
#
_symmetry.space_group_name_H-M   'P 1'
#
loop_
_entity.id
_entity.type
_entity.pdbx_description
1 polymer ?
#
loop_
_entity_poly.entity_id
_entity_poly.type
_entity_poly.pdbx_seq_one_letter_code
_entity_poly.pdbx_strand_id
1 'polypeptide(L)'
;VVVDLALPAKLPTYIKACKRNDPKLNECALKNGQEAIPKLIDGDAKLGIPKLDPLEIEKVVVGDSKSGRGLGITFSCYKCLISGLRNVKLENAIFDLEKKRIELRGSVASIGVNGKYTANGKVLILPIKGDGDANLTLGDLKLTYKTDFELQKGKDGKDH
;
A
#
# COMPACT_ATOMS: atom_id res chain seq x y z
N VAL A 1 -6.43 -0.06 -7.97
CA VAL A 1 -5.34 -0.74 -8.69
C VAL A 1 -5.57 -2.22 -8.50
N VAL A 2 -6.14 -2.88 -9.51
CA VAL A 2 -6.18 -4.34 -9.55
C VAL A 2 -4.76 -4.73 -9.95
N VAL A 3 -3.97 -5.23 -9.00
CA VAL A 3 -2.71 -5.87 -9.35
C VAL A 3 -3.11 -7.28 -9.77
N ASP A 4 -3.34 -7.47 -11.07
CA ASP A 4 -3.40 -8.81 -11.65
C ASP A 4 -2.02 -9.45 -11.43
N LEU A 5 -1.85 -10.14 -10.31
CA LEU A 5 -0.71 -11.03 -10.06
C LEU A 5 -0.94 -12.32 -10.86
N ALA A 6 -1.12 -12.20 -12.17
CA ALA A 6 -0.96 -13.32 -13.08
C ALA A 6 0.54 -13.63 -13.16
N LEU A 7 1.07 -14.36 -12.18
CA LEU A 7 2.46 -14.80 -12.18
C LEU A 7 2.54 -16.26 -12.64
N PRO A 8 2.76 -16.54 -13.94
CA PRO A 8 3.39 -17.78 -14.35
C PRO A 8 4.93 -17.76 -14.11
N ALA A 9 5.44 -16.83 -13.29
CA ALA A 9 6.87 -16.61 -13.10
C ALA A 9 7.34 -17.15 -11.74
N LYS A 10 8.45 -17.90 -11.74
CA LYS A 10 9.19 -18.24 -10.52
C LYS A 10 9.30 -16.99 -9.65
N LEU A 11 8.96 -17.13 -8.37
CA LEU A 11 9.13 -16.05 -7.39
C LEU A 11 10.54 -15.46 -7.51
N PRO A 12 10.69 -14.12 -7.42
CA PRO A 12 12.01 -13.52 -7.36
C PRO A 12 12.84 -14.14 -6.25
N THR A 13 14.16 -14.17 -6.43
CA THR A 13 15.10 -14.81 -5.49
C THR A 13 15.04 -14.23 -4.08
N TYR A 14 14.50 -13.02 -3.93
CA TYR A 14 14.33 -12.36 -2.64
C TYR A 14 13.01 -12.70 -1.92
N ILE A 15 12.08 -13.41 -2.57
CA ILE A 15 10.84 -13.89 -1.96
C ILE A 15 10.96 -15.40 -1.71
N LYS A 16 10.87 -15.78 -0.44
CA LYS A 16 10.84 -17.19 -0.04
C LYS A 16 9.39 -17.65 0.09
N ALA A 17 9.05 -18.75 -0.59
CA ALA A 17 7.72 -19.34 -0.52
C ALA A 17 7.46 -19.99 0.85
N CYS A 18 6.21 -19.88 1.32
CA CYS A 18 5.69 -20.67 2.44
C CYS A 18 4.85 -21.83 1.90
N LYS A 19 4.84 -22.96 2.62
CA LYS A 19 3.98 -24.09 2.24
C LYS A 19 2.53 -23.76 2.59
N ARG A 20 1.60 -23.97 1.66
CA ARG A 20 0.17 -23.67 1.86
C ARG A 20 -0.44 -24.42 3.06
N ASN A 21 0.01 -25.65 3.31
CA ASN A 21 -0.49 -26.50 4.41
C ASN A 21 0.38 -26.42 5.68
N ASP A 22 1.24 -25.41 5.80
CA ASP A 22 2.04 -25.23 7.01
C ASP A 22 1.13 -24.76 8.16
N PRO A 23 1.07 -25.48 9.30
CA PRO A 23 0.32 -24.99 10.47
C PRO A 23 0.83 -23.65 11.00
N LYS A 24 2.06 -23.24 10.62
CA LYS A 24 2.70 -21.97 10.95
C LYS A 24 2.80 -21.02 9.74
N LEU A 25 1.87 -21.12 8.79
CA LEU A 25 1.85 -20.29 7.58
C LEU A 25 2.03 -18.79 7.87
N ASN A 26 1.32 -18.26 8.86
CA ASN A 26 1.39 -16.84 9.23
C ASN A 26 2.78 -16.44 9.76
N GLU A 27 3.42 -17.27 10.59
CA GLU A 27 4.79 -17.04 11.07
C GLU A 27 5.79 -17.06 9.91
N CYS A 28 5.65 -18.03 9.01
CA CYS A 28 6.47 -18.11 7.80
C CYS A 28 6.31 -16.87 6.92
N ALA A 29 5.06 -16.45 6.67
CA ALA A 29 4.75 -15.30 5.84
C ALA A 29 5.27 -13.99 6.45
N LEU A 30 5.14 -13.82 7.77
CA LEU A 30 5.69 -12.67 8.48
C LEU A 30 7.22 -12.62 8.33
N LYS A 31 7.91 -13.72 8.64
CA LYS A 31 9.37 -13.80 8.52
C LYS A 31 9.86 -13.53 7.10
N ASN A 32 9.30 -14.23 6.12
CA ASN A 32 9.70 -14.07 4.72
C ASN A 32 9.33 -12.68 4.18
N GLY A 33 8.21 -12.10 4.63
CA GLY A 33 7.80 -10.73 4.31
C GLY A 33 8.77 -9.69 4.85
N GLN A 34 9.25 -9.84 6.08
CA GLN A 34 10.27 -8.96 6.68
C GLN A 34 11.59 -8.98 5.89
N GLU A 35 11.97 -10.12 5.32
CA GLU A 35 13.16 -10.23 4.45
C GLU A 35 12.93 -9.68 3.03
N ALA A 36 11.70 -9.79 2.52
CA ALA A 36 11.36 -9.45 1.13
C ALA A 36 11.02 -7.97 0.95
N ILE A 37 10.23 -7.37 1.84
CA ILE A 37 9.74 -5.99 1.73
C ILE A 37 10.88 -4.99 1.51
N PRO A 38 12.01 -5.01 2.26
CA PRO A 38 13.09 -4.03 2.06
C PRO A 38 13.69 -4.03 0.65
N LYS A 39 13.64 -5.18 -0.04
CA LYS A 39 14.12 -5.35 -1.41
C LYS A 39 13.04 -4.98 -2.43
N LEU A 40 11.78 -5.23 -2.09
CA LEU A 40 10.63 -4.84 -2.90
C LEU A 40 10.46 -3.31 -3.00
N ILE A 41 10.85 -2.58 -1.94
CA ILE A 41 10.71 -1.12 -1.86
C ILE A 41 11.47 -0.39 -2.98
N ASP A 42 12.56 -0.95 -3.48
CA ASP A 42 13.31 -0.39 -4.62
C ASP A 42 12.59 -0.56 -5.97
N GLY A 43 11.50 -1.34 -6.00
CA GLY A 43 10.79 -1.74 -7.20
C GLY A 43 11.33 -3.04 -7.81
N ASP A 44 10.51 -3.67 -8.65
CA ASP A 44 10.91 -4.79 -9.49
C ASP A 44 10.20 -4.67 -10.84
N ALA A 45 10.94 -4.17 -11.84
CA ALA A 45 10.41 -3.97 -13.20
C ALA A 45 9.94 -5.28 -13.86
N LYS A 46 10.52 -6.43 -13.51
CA LYS A 46 10.11 -7.73 -14.06
C LYS A 46 8.73 -8.15 -13.54
N LEU A 47 8.38 -7.68 -12.35
CA LEU A 47 7.06 -7.87 -11.74
C LEU A 47 6.11 -6.68 -11.97
N GLY A 48 6.54 -5.65 -12.71
CA GLY A 48 5.75 -4.43 -12.89
C GLY A 48 5.59 -3.60 -11.62
N ILE A 49 6.45 -3.80 -10.62
CA ILE A 49 6.39 -3.12 -9.34
C ILE A 49 7.24 -1.84 -9.45
N PRO A 50 6.63 -0.64 -9.33
CA PRO A 50 7.38 0.60 -9.37
C PRO A 50 8.22 0.76 -8.09
N LYS A 51 9.12 1.73 -8.09
CA LYS A 51 9.80 2.16 -6.88
C LYS A 51 8.76 2.64 -5.85
N LEU A 52 8.87 2.16 -4.61
CA LEU A 52 7.92 2.44 -3.54
C LEU A 52 8.47 3.42 -2.50
N ASP A 53 9.75 3.81 -2.58
CA ASP A 53 10.32 4.86 -1.73
C ASP A 53 11.40 5.68 -2.48
N PRO A 54 11.09 6.90 -2.96
CA PRO A 54 9.78 7.53 -2.87
C PRO A 54 8.77 6.86 -3.82
N LEU A 55 7.54 6.68 -3.34
CA LEU A 55 6.39 6.30 -4.16
C LEU A 55 5.78 7.57 -4.77
N GLU A 56 5.70 7.62 -6.09
CA GLU A 56 5.05 8.71 -6.81
C GLU A 56 3.59 8.36 -7.13
N ILE A 57 2.66 9.25 -6.75
CA ILE A 57 1.24 9.15 -7.07
C ILE A 57 0.79 10.43 -7.76
N GLU A 58 0.25 10.29 -8.97
CA GLU A 58 -0.18 11.42 -9.81
C GLU A 58 -1.23 12.32 -9.11
N LYS A 59 -2.21 11.71 -8.45
CA LYS A 59 -3.26 12.45 -7.75
C LYS A 59 -3.85 11.67 -6.58
N VAL A 60 -3.93 12.32 -5.42
CA VAL A 60 -4.66 11.83 -4.25
C VAL A 60 -5.71 12.86 -3.88
N VAL A 61 -6.97 12.44 -3.68
CA VAL A 61 -8.06 13.33 -3.26
C VAL A 61 -8.64 12.83 -1.94
N VAL A 62 -8.73 13.71 -0.96
CA VAL A 62 -9.27 13.46 0.38
C VAL A 62 -10.41 14.44 0.64
N GLY A 63 -11.50 13.96 1.25
CA GLY A 63 -12.62 14.83 1.65
C GLY A 63 -13.73 14.99 0.61
N ASP A 64 -13.64 14.30 -0.54
CA ASP A 64 -14.79 14.11 -1.45
C ASP A 64 -15.76 13.08 -0.84
N SER A 65 -16.48 13.47 0.20
CA SER A 65 -17.55 12.65 0.75
C SER A 65 -18.87 13.06 0.11
N LYS A 66 -19.34 12.24 -0.84
CA LYS A 66 -20.73 12.24 -1.34
C LYS A 66 -21.77 12.00 -0.24
N SER A 67 -21.34 11.76 1.01
CA SER A 67 -22.15 11.33 2.14
C SER A 67 -22.60 12.47 3.07
N GLY A 68 -22.33 13.74 2.74
CA GLY A 68 -22.79 14.91 3.52
C GLY A 68 -22.21 15.02 4.94
N ARG A 69 -21.27 14.12 5.30
CA ARG A 69 -20.60 14.04 6.61
C ARG A 69 -19.13 14.44 6.57
N GLY A 70 -18.66 15.01 5.46
CA GLY A 70 -17.30 15.51 5.32
C GLY A 70 -17.12 16.88 5.99
N LEU A 71 -15.87 17.25 6.29
CA LEU A 71 -15.47 18.57 6.84
C LEU A 71 -15.79 19.76 5.92
N GLY A 72 -16.54 19.55 4.83
CA GLY A 72 -16.82 20.55 3.81
C GLY A 72 -15.58 20.93 2.98
N ILE A 73 -14.45 20.25 3.15
CA ILE A 73 -13.17 20.53 2.48
C ILE A 73 -12.74 19.32 1.65
N THR A 74 -12.39 19.58 0.39
CA THR A 74 -11.67 18.68 -0.49
C THR A 74 -10.22 19.12 -0.56
N PHE A 75 -9.30 18.21 -0.22
CA PHE A 75 -7.87 18.35 -0.42
C PHE A 75 -7.44 17.46 -1.57
N SER A 76 -6.79 18.01 -2.58
CA SER A 76 -6.13 17.24 -3.63
C SER A 76 -4.64 17.46 -3.56
N CYS A 77 -3.86 16.39 -3.58
CA CYS A 77 -2.43 16.41 -3.81
C CYS A 77 -2.15 15.89 -5.21
N TYR A 78 -1.21 16.52 -5.91
CA TYR A 78 -0.77 16.21 -7.27
C TYR A 78 0.74 15.94 -7.28
N LYS A 79 1.18 14.96 -8.08
CA LYS A 79 2.57 14.49 -8.12
C LYS A 79 3.13 14.26 -6.70
N CYS A 80 2.35 13.52 -5.92
CA CYS A 80 2.65 13.26 -4.52
C CYS A 80 3.81 12.28 -4.42
N LEU A 81 4.91 12.72 -3.84
CA LEU A 81 6.06 11.90 -3.50
C LEU A 81 5.92 11.47 -2.04
N ILE A 82 5.69 10.19 -1.81
CA ILE A 82 5.57 9.58 -0.49
C ILE A 82 6.90 8.91 -0.15
N SER A 83 7.56 9.38 0.90
CA SER A 83 8.89 8.90 1.32
C SER A 83 8.85 8.28 2.71
N GLY A 84 9.77 7.34 2.98
CA GLY A 84 9.92 6.68 4.28
C GLY A 84 9.23 5.32 4.39
N LEU A 85 8.59 4.84 3.31
CA LEU A 85 7.97 3.52 3.24
C LEU A 85 8.98 2.38 3.42
N ARG A 86 10.27 2.61 3.13
CA ARG A 86 11.38 1.70 3.44
C ARG A 86 11.47 1.36 4.92
N ASN A 87 11.05 2.27 5.80
CA ASN A 87 11.18 2.14 7.23
C ASN A 87 9.99 1.44 7.88
N VAL A 88 9.04 0.94 7.09
CA VAL A 88 7.90 0.18 7.59
C VAL A 88 8.40 -1.13 8.20
N LYS A 89 8.02 -1.35 9.46
CA LYS A 89 8.23 -2.60 10.18
C LYS A 89 6.99 -3.45 10.01
N LEU A 90 7.11 -4.60 9.34
CA LEU A 90 6.04 -5.58 9.27
C LEU A 90 5.94 -6.30 10.63
N GLU A 91 4.79 -6.18 11.28
CA GLU A 91 4.55 -6.68 12.65
C GLU A 91 3.66 -7.92 12.65
N ASN A 92 2.76 -8.04 11.66
CA ASN A 92 1.89 -9.20 11.54
C ASN A 92 1.55 -9.51 10.07
N ALA A 93 1.35 -10.80 9.79
CA ALA A 93 0.91 -11.29 8.50
C ALA A 93 -0.10 -12.43 8.71
N ILE A 94 -1.31 -12.24 8.21
CA ILE A 94 -2.41 -13.20 8.33
C ILE A 94 -2.82 -13.62 6.91
N PHE A 95 -2.67 -14.91 6.63
CA PHE A 95 -3.05 -15.54 5.36
C PHE A 95 -4.18 -16.52 5.65
N ASP A 96 -5.43 -16.07 5.47
CA ASP A 96 -6.62 -16.90 5.58
C ASP A 96 -6.91 -17.47 4.18
N LEU A 97 -6.36 -18.65 3.88
CA LEU A 97 -6.49 -19.28 2.56
C LEU A 97 -7.91 -19.76 2.27
N GLU A 98 -8.70 -20.08 3.30
CA GLU A 98 -10.10 -20.51 3.15
C GLU A 98 -10.98 -19.33 2.74
N LYS A 99 -10.82 -18.19 3.40
CA LYS A 99 -11.52 -16.95 3.05
C LYS A 99 -10.85 -16.17 1.91
N LYS A 100 -9.74 -16.71 1.41
CA LYS A 100 -8.89 -16.11 0.38
C LYS A 100 -8.55 -14.64 0.67
N ARG A 101 -8.08 -14.41 1.90
CA ARG A 101 -7.80 -13.06 2.41
C ARG A 101 -6.41 -12.98 3.01
N ILE A 102 -5.73 -11.89 2.68
CA ILE A 102 -4.44 -11.52 3.24
C ILE A 102 -4.60 -10.23 4.01
N GLU A 103 -4.05 -10.21 5.22
CA GLU A 103 -3.93 -9.02 6.05
C GLU A 103 -2.51 -8.85 6.53
N LEU A 104 -1.91 -7.70 6.22
CA LEU A 104 -0.58 -7.31 6.67
C LEU A 104 -0.72 -6.10 7.59
N ARG A 105 -0.02 -6.13 8.73
CA ARG A 105 0.03 -5.02 9.68
C ARG A 105 1.46 -4.61 9.91
N GLY A 106 1.69 -3.31 9.97
CA GLY A 106 3.00 -2.77 10.28
C GLY A 106 2.93 -1.36 10.84
N SER A 107 4.09 -0.84 11.20
CA SER A 107 4.23 0.51 11.75
C SER A 107 5.41 1.23 11.11
N VAL A 108 5.35 2.57 11.12
CA VAL A 108 6.44 3.43 10.68
C VAL A 108 6.43 4.72 11.49
N ALA A 109 7.61 5.15 11.94
CA ALA A 109 7.75 6.31 12.80
C ALA A 109 7.43 7.63 12.09
N SER A 110 7.76 7.72 10.79
CA SER A 110 7.52 8.93 10.01
C SER A 110 7.39 8.62 8.51
N ILE A 111 6.40 9.21 7.87
CA ILE A 111 6.25 9.27 6.42
C ILE A 111 6.20 10.74 5.98
N GLY A 112 7.00 11.07 4.97
CA GLY A 112 6.96 12.37 4.31
C GLY A 112 6.06 12.33 3.08
N VAL A 113 5.27 13.38 2.85
CA VAL A 113 4.51 13.58 1.61
C VAL A 113 4.80 14.96 1.06
N ASN A 114 5.37 15.02 -0.13
CA ASN A 114 5.66 16.25 -0.85
C ASN A 114 4.88 16.29 -2.16
N GLY A 115 4.47 17.46 -2.63
CA GLY A 115 3.78 17.59 -3.91
C GLY A 115 3.16 18.96 -4.07
N LYS A 116 2.25 19.10 -5.04
CA LYS A 116 1.39 20.28 -5.16
C LYS A 116 0.04 20.00 -4.55
N TYR A 117 -0.58 20.95 -3.86
CA TYR A 117 -1.92 20.78 -3.33
C TYR A 117 -2.90 21.83 -3.85
N THR A 118 -4.17 21.45 -3.80
CA THR A 118 -5.30 22.37 -3.82
C THR A 118 -6.25 22.00 -2.68
N ALA A 119 -6.65 22.98 -1.89
CA ALA A 119 -7.69 22.86 -0.88
C ALA A 119 -8.88 23.71 -1.31
N ASN A 120 -10.08 23.13 -1.34
CA ASN A 120 -11.31 23.81 -1.71
C ASN A 120 -12.44 23.36 -0.79
N GLY A 121 -13.14 24.32 -0.18
CA GLY A 121 -14.26 23.98 0.69
C GLY A 121 -14.69 25.08 1.63
N LYS A 122 -15.37 24.69 2.70
CA LYS A 122 -15.76 25.57 3.80
C LYS A 122 -15.73 24.84 5.13
N VAL A 123 -15.31 25.56 6.17
CA VAL A 123 -15.50 25.14 7.56
C VAL A 123 -16.56 26.06 8.15
N LEU A 124 -17.74 25.51 8.44
CA LEU A 124 -18.92 26.29 8.81
C LEU A 124 -19.23 27.38 7.76
N ILE A 125 -18.95 28.65 8.10
CA ILE A 125 -19.14 29.82 7.22
C ILE A 125 -17.84 30.27 6.54
N LEU A 126 -16.67 29.77 6.97
CA LEU A 126 -15.38 30.24 6.48
C LEU A 126 -15.00 29.48 5.20
N PRO A 127 -14.90 30.16 4.03
CA PRO A 127 -14.40 29.54 2.82
C PRO A 127 -12.90 29.23 2.95
N ILE A 128 -12.52 28.01 2.58
CA ILE A 128 -11.13 27.57 2.48
C ILE A 128 -10.80 27.39 1.01
N LYS A 129 -9.84 28.18 0.54
CA LYS A 129 -9.21 28.03 -0.76
C LYS A 129 -7.71 28.18 -0.58
N GLY A 130 -6.95 27.27 -1.18
CA GLY A 130 -5.51 27.37 -1.21
C GLY A 130 -4.95 26.46 -2.28
N ASP A 131 -3.86 26.90 -2.88
CA ASP A 131 -3.06 26.12 -3.82
C ASP A 131 -1.59 26.46 -3.60
N GLY A 132 -0.72 25.48 -3.83
CA GLY A 132 0.71 25.66 -3.62
C GLY A 132 1.45 24.37 -3.38
N ASP A 133 2.56 24.47 -2.67
CA ASP A 133 3.41 23.33 -2.29
C ASP A 133 2.92 22.67 -1.00
N ALA A 134 2.86 21.35 -1.01
CA ALA A 134 2.56 20.52 0.14
C ALA A 134 3.85 19.90 0.69
N ASN A 135 4.00 19.99 2.01
CA ASN A 135 5.01 19.26 2.77
C ASN A 135 4.36 18.76 4.06
N LEU A 136 4.01 17.47 4.08
CA LEU A 136 3.35 16.83 5.21
C LEU A 136 4.29 15.80 5.83
N THR A 137 4.32 15.78 7.15
CA THR A 137 4.99 14.71 7.92
C THR A 137 3.92 14.01 8.75
N LEU A 138 3.81 12.71 8.56
CA LEU A 138 2.89 11.84 9.29
C LEU A 138 3.69 10.99 10.27
N GLY A 139 3.54 11.27 11.56
CA GLY A 139 4.22 10.56 12.64
C GLY A 139 3.45 9.33 13.12
N ASP A 140 4.19 8.34 13.64
CA ASP A 140 3.68 7.19 14.39
C ASP A 140 2.51 6.46 13.73
N LEU A 141 2.68 6.15 12.44
CA LEU A 141 1.64 5.52 11.64
C LEU A 141 1.56 4.01 11.89
N LYS A 142 0.32 3.53 12.03
CA LYS A 142 -0.03 2.11 11.93
C LYS A 142 -0.67 1.86 10.57
N LEU A 143 -0.13 0.89 9.85
CA LEU A 143 -0.56 0.52 8.51
C LEU A 143 -1.26 -0.84 8.57
N THR A 144 -2.41 -0.93 7.93
CA THR A 144 -3.12 -2.20 7.73
C THR A 144 -3.45 -2.33 6.26
N TYR A 145 -2.84 -3.31 5.60
CA TYR A 145 -3.15 -3.68 4.24
C TYR A 145 -4.00 -4.95 4.25
N LYS A 146 -5.13 -4.90 3.53
CA LYS A 146 -6.08 -6.00 3.42
C LYS A 146 -6.39 -6.21 1.95
N THR A 147 -6.21 -7.42 1.46
CA THR A 147 -6.61 -7.80 0.11
C THR A 147 -7.29 -9.15 0.14
N ASP A 148 -8.33 -9.28 -0.67
CA ASP A 148 -8.86 -10.58 -1.05
C ASP A 148 -8.13 -11.05 -2.31
N PHE A 149 -8.07 -12.36 -2.52
CA PHE A 149 -7.47 -12.95 -3.71
C PHE A 149 -8.35 -14.05 -4.29
N GLU A 150 -8.17 -14.35 -5.55
CA GLU A 150 -8.77 -15.51 -6.21
C GLU A 150 -7.66 -16.34 -6.82
N LEU A 151 -7.86 -17.66 -6.85
CA LEU A 151 -6.96 -18.58 -7.53
C LEU A 151 -7.38 -18.68 -8.98
N GLN A 152 -6.47 -18.41 -9.91
CA GLN A 152 -6.69 -18.60 -11.33
C GLN A 152 -5.87 -19.77 -11.85
N LYS A 153 -6.47 -20.57 -12.73
CA LYS A 153 -5.71 -21.61 -13.43
C LYS A 153 -4.76 -20.97 -14.44
N GLY A 154 -3.47 -21.14 -14.20
CA GLY A 154 -2.43 -20.76 -15.13
C GLY A 154 -2.44 -21.62 -16.39
N LYS A 155 -1.69 -21.17 -17.41
CA LYS A 155 -1.46 -21.94 -18.65
C LYS A 155 -0.73 -23.27 -18.40
N ASP A 156 -0.09 -23.41 -17.24
CA ASP A 156 0.55 -24.64 -16.74
C ASP A 156 -0.43 -25.59 -16.03
N GLY A 157 -1.72 -25.24 -15.97
CA GLY A 157 -2.76 -26.04 -15.32
C GLY A 157 -2.76 -25.97 -13.79
N LYS A 158 -1.91 -25.13 -13.19
CA LYS A 158 -1.82 -24.94 -11.74
C LYS A 158 -2.60 -23.72 -11.28
N ASP A 159 -3.01 -23.73 -10.02
CA ASP A 159 -3.67 -22.59 -9.38
C ASP A 159 -2.64 -21.56 -8.90
N HIS A 160 -2.70 -20.34 -9.45
CA HIS A 160 -1.91 -19.17 -9.07
C HIS A 160 -2.76 -18.16 -8.31
#